data_AF-A0A963HXE5-F1
#
_entry.id   AF-A0A963HXE5-F1
#
_cell.length_a   1.000
_cell.length_b   1.000
_cell.length_c   1.000
_cell.angle_alpha   90.00
_cell.angle_beta   90.00
_cell.angle_gamma   90.00
#
_symmetry.space_group_name_H-M   'P 1'
#
loop_
_entity.id
_entity.type
_entity.pdbx_description
1 polymer ?
#
loop_
_entity_poly.entity_id
_entity_poly.type
_entity_poly.pdbx_seq_one_letter_code
_entity_poly.pdbx_strand_id
1 'polypeptide(L)'
;AVIRAADHLVDIGPGRGEGGGSLVFSGQPAAMAKTKSLTAAYLTGKQSIPVPAKRRSPKHWLKIERAAQHNLKKVDVEIPLGVFCCVTGVSGSGKSTLVHSVLYENLIRKLGRGSEEEPGRCREIHGLERIADVVMVDQSPLARTPRSTPAVYTGVFETVRKLFADTPDGRARGLTPGYFSFNSGIGRCERCWGNGFEKV
;
A
#
# COMPACT_ATOMS: atom_id res chain seq x y z
N ALA A 1 -7.14 0.29 22.56
CA ALA A 1 -8.43 0.07 23.25
C ALA A 1 -8.85 -1.39 23.13
N VAL A 2 -9.11 -1.88 21.91
CA VAL A 2 -9.56 -3.27 21.63
C VAL A 2 -8.74 -4.34 22.36
N ILE A 3 -7.42 -4.39 22.14
CA ILE A 3 -6.54 -5.42 22.75
C ILE A 3 -6.63 -5.44 24.29
N ARG A 4 -6.75 -4.26 24.93
CA ARG A 4 -6.82 -4.15 26.40
C ARG A 4 -8.18 -4.52 26.97
N ALA A 5 -9.22 -4.47 26.14
CA ALA A 5 -10.60 -4.74 26.53
C ALA A 5 -11.04 -6.18 26.23
N ALA A 6 -10.16 -7.00 25.63
CA ALA A 6 -10.47 -8.39 25.33
C ALA A 6 -10.53 -9.23 26.62
N ASP A 7 -11.46 -10.18 26.71
CA ASP A 7 -11.46 -11.16 27.81
C ASP A 7 -10.29 -12.14 27.68
N HIS A 8 -9.93 -12.44 26.43
CA HIS A 8 -8.87 -13.36 26.07
C HIS A 8 -8.07 -12.84 24.89
N LEU A 9 -6.75 -12.94 24.97
CA LEU A 9 -5.82 -12.46 23.97
C LEU A 9 -4.91 -13.61 23.51
N VAL A 10 -4.82 -13.77 22.20
CA VAL A 10 -3.92 -14.71 21.53
C VAL A 10 -2.90 -13.91 20.75
N ASP A 11 -1.61 -14.16 21.01
CA ASP A 11 -0.49 -13.54 20.31
C ASP A 11 0.26 -14.61 19.51
N ILE A 12 0.45 -14.37 18.22
CA ILE A 12 1.12 -15.28 17.29
C ILE A 12 2.42 -14.61 16.82
N GLY A 13 3.51 -15.36 16.78
CA GLY A 13 4.82 -14.85 16.40
C GLY A 13 5.91 -15.91 16.50
N PRO A 14 7.14 -15.56 16.92
CA PRO A 14 7.62 -14.21 17.27
C PRO A 14 7.88 -13.30 16.05
N GLY A 15 8.00 -13.88 14.85
CA GLY A 15 8.26 -13.17 13.60
C GLY A 15 7.14 -13.34 12.56
N ARG A 16 7.50 -13.11 11.30
CA ARG A 16 6.63 -13.24 10.12
C ARG A 16 7.14 -14.34 9.20
N GLY A 17 6.26 -14.89 8.36
CA GLY A 17 6.61 -15.99 7.48
C GLY A 17 7.12 -17.20 8.28
N GLU A 18 8.24 -17.77 7.86
CA GLU A 18 8.89 -18.93 8.52
C GLU A 18 9.31 -18.65 9.96
N GLY A 19 9.57 -17.39 10.33
CA GLY A 19 9.88 -16.99 11.70
C GLY A 19 8.66 -16.80 12.61
N GLY A 20 7.45 -17.03 12.09
CA GLY A 20 6.18 -16.88 12.80
C GLY A 20 5.47 -18.20 13.07
N GLY A 21 4.14 -18.15 13.17
CA GLY A 21 3.29 -19.34 13.25
C GLY A 21 3.26 -20.04 14.61
N SER A 22 3.95 -19.52 15.62
CA SER A 22 3.95 -20.07 16.98
C SER A 22 3.01 -19.28 17.89
N LEU A 23 2.37 -19.99 18.83
CA LEU A 23 1.60 -19.39 19.92
C LEU A 23 2.55 -18.77 20.95
N VAL A 24 2.65 -17.45 20.97
CA VAL A 24 3.53 -16.71 21.89
C VAL A 24 2.85 -16.44 23.23
N PHE A 25 1.54 -16.18 23.21
CA PHE A 25 0.74 -15.96 24.40
C PHE A 25 -0.72 -16.34 24.14
N SER A 26 -1.39 -16.88 25.17
CA SER A 26 -2.83 -17.14 25.19
C SER A 26 -3.34 -16.98 26.61
N GLY A 27 -4.22 -16.01 26.85
CA GLY A 27 -4.77 -15.76 28.18
C GLY A 27 -5.34 -14.36 28.34
N GLN A 28 -5.64 -13.97 29.57
CA GLN A 28 -6.15 -12.62 29.87
C GLN A 28 -5.12 -11.54 29.50
N PRO A 29 -5.50 -10.41 28.87
CA PRO A 29 -4.55 -9.38 28.44
C PRO A 29 -3.65 -8.83 29.57
N ALA A 30 -4.14 -8.79 30.81
CA ALA A 30 -3.35 -8.35 31.96
C ALA A 30 -2.09 -9.21 32.19
N ALA A 31 -2.16 -10.51 31.88
CA ALA A 31 -1.02 -11.42 32.02
C ALA A 31 0.01 -11.24 30.88
N MET A 32 -0.38 -10.64 29.75
CA MET A 32 0.51 -10.43 28.60
C MET A 32 1.71 -9.54 28.93
N ALA A 33 1.57 -8.58 29.84
CA ALA A 33 2.64 -7.63 30.18
C ALA A 33 3.94 -8.30 30.67
N LYS A 34 3.86 -9.54 31.15
CA LYS A 34 5.00 -10.32 31.65
C LYS A 34 5.69 -11.16 30.58
N THR A 35 5.13 -11.26 29.37
CA THR A 35 5.69 -12.10 28.31
C THR A 35 6.80 -11.40 27.55
N LYS A 36 7.64 -12.20 26.87
CA LYS A 36 8.68 -11.72 25.96
C LYS A 36 8.13 -11.63 24.52
N SER A 37 7.00 -10.95 24.33
CA SER A 37 6.41 -10.76 23.00
C SER A 37 6.54 -9.32 22.50
N LEU A 38 6.53 -9.16 21.18
CA LEU A 38 6.55 -7.83 20.54
C LEU A 38 5.32 -7.02 20.95
N THR A 39 4.15 -7.64 20.93
CA THR A 39 2.89 -7.03 21.36
C THR A 39 2.98 -6.57 22.82
N ALA A 40 3.54 -7.39 23.72
CA ALA A 40 3.76 -7.02 25.12
C ALA A 40 4.72 -5.80 25.25
N ALA A 41 5.79 -5.75 24.45
CA ALA A 41 6.72 -4.63 24.46
C ALA A 41 6.04 -3.30 24.12
N TYR A 42 5.14 -3.29 23.13
CA TYR A 42 4.35 -2.10 22.77
C TYR A 42 3.25 -1.78 23.78
N LEU A 43 2.56 -2.78 24.33
CA LEU A 43 1.48 -2.55 25.31
C LEU A 43 2.00 -1.99 26.64
N THR A 44 3.20 -2.40 27.04
CA THR A 44 3.87 -1.98 28.28
C THR A 44 4.73 -0.72 28.11
N GLY A 45 4.88 -0.22 26.88
CA GLY A 45 5.70 0.97 26.60
C GLY A 45 7.22 0.72 26.59
N LYS A 46 7.69 -0.53 26.73
CA LYS A 46 9.10 -0.89 26.48
C LYS A 46 9.52 -0.53 25.05
N GLN A 47 8.58 -0.62 24.11
CA GLN A 47 8.68 -0.08 22.76
C GLN A 47 7.55 0.92 22.52
N SER A 48 7.82 1.92 21.69
CA SER A 48 6.83 2.94 21.29
C SER A 48 7.15 3.46 19.90
N ILE A 49 6.16 4.10 19.26
CA ILE A 49 6.36 4.81 18.01
C ILE A 49 6.82 6.23 18.37
N PRO A 50 8.06 6.63 18.04
CA PRO A 50 8.57 7.94 18.42
C PRO A 50 7.81 9.06 17.70
N VAL A 51 7.47 10.12 18.45
CA VAL A 51 6.91 11.33 17.87
C VAL A 51 8.06 12.22 17.38
N PRO A 52 8.08 12.66 16.11
CA PRO A 52 9.13 13.54 15.62
C PRO A 52 9.24 14.82 16.43
N ALA A 53 10.43 15.13 16.94
CA ALA A 53 10.68 16.34 17.74
C ALA A 53 10.52 17.64 16.94
N LYS A 54 10.70 17.58 15.62
CA LYS A 54 10.51 18.70 14.69
C LYS A 54 9.62 18.26 13.53
N ARG A 55 8.68 19.13 13.15
CA ARG A 55 7.80 18.93 11.98
C ARG A 55 8.25 19.87 10.86
N ARG A 56 8.08 19.43 9.61
CA ARG A 56 8.36 20.28 8.44
C ARG A 56 7.29 21.36 8.34
N SER A 57 7.70 22.59 8.06
CA SER A 57 6.78 23.68 7.75
C SER A 57 6.47 23.69 6.25
N PRO A 58 5.20 23.71 5.83
CA PRO A 58 4.84 23.81 4.43
C PRO A 58 5.19 25.20 3.88
N LYS A 59 5.56 25.25 2.59
CA LYS A 59 5.77 26.49 1.83
C LYS A 59 4.71 26.72 0.76
N HIS A 60 3.96 25.67 0.42
CA HIS A 60 3.00 25.65 -0.67
C HIS A 60 1.77 24.82 -0.27
N TRP A 61 0.64 25.10 -0.90
CA TRP A 61 -0.64 24.46 -0.62
C TRP A 61 -1.41 24.19 -1.91
N LEU A 62 -2.20 23.13 -1.91
CA LEU A 62 -3.36 23.01 -2.79
C LEU A 62 -4.55 23.62 -2.08
N LYS A 63 -5.36 24.42 -2.79
CA LYS A 63 -6.58 24.99 -2.23
C LYS A 63 -7.78 24.45 -2.97
N ILE A 64 -8.64 23.70 -2.29
CA ILE A 64 -9.89 23.20 -2.83
C ILE A 64 -10.99 24.14 -2.36
N GLU A 65 -11.74 24.71 -3.30
CA GLU A 65 -12.84 25.61 -2.99
C GLU A 65 -14.18 24.92 -3.18
N ARG A 66 -15.07 25.08 -2.20
CA ARG A 66 -16.47 24.68 -2.23
C ARG A 66 -16.68 23.22 -2.64
N ALA A 67 -15.88 22.29 -2.12
CA ALA A 67 -16.06 20.87 -2.34
C ALA A 67 -17.44 20.41 -1.84
N ALA A 68 -18.24 19.82 -2.74
CA ALA A 68 -19.66 19.58 -2.55
C ALA A 68 -20.11 18.17 -2.99
N GLN A 69 -19.17 17.23 -3.08
CA GLN A 69 -19.47 15.84 -3.42
C GLN A 69 -20.09 15.10 -2.22
N HIS A 70 -21.11 14.28 -2.48
CA HIS A 70 -21.89 13.54 -1.47
C HIS A 70 -22.33 14.42 -0.28
N ASN A 71 -21.83 14.16 0.91
CA ASN A 71 -22.19 14.87 2.14
C ASN A 71 -21.28 16.07 2.46
N LEU A 72 -20.33 16.41 1.58
CA LEU A 72 -19.51 17.60 1.74
C LEU A 72 -20.35 18.87 1.57
N LYS A 73 -20.32 19.75 2.57
CA LYS A 73 -21.15 20.96 2.63
C LYS A 73 -20.45 22.18 2.05
N LYS A 74 -20.02 22.12 0.78
CA LYS A 74 -19.29 23.20 0.10
C LYS A 74 -18.05 23.66 0.89
N VAL A 75 -17.24 22.69 1.31
CA VAL A 75 -16.08 22.93 2.20
C VAL A 75 -14.89 23.51 1.43
N ASP A 76 -14.21 24.46 2.06
CA ASP A 76 -12.95 25.03 1.58
C ASP A 76 -11.79 24.40 2.37
N VAL A 77 -10.78 23.87 1.69
CA VAL A 77 -9.68 23.11 2.32
C VAL A 77 -8.34 23.51 1.72
N GLU A 78 -7.36 23.82 2.56
CA GLU A 78 -5.97 23.99 2.17
C GLU A 78 -5.15 22.75 2.55
N ILE A 79 -4.57 22.08 1.55
CA ILE A 79 -3.74 20.89 1.74
C ILE A 79 -2.27 21.28 1.61
N PRO A 80 -1.47 21.20 2.68
CA PRO A 80 -0.07 21.60 2.65
C PRO A 80 0.79 20.61 1.83
N LEU A 81 1.68 21.16 1.01
CA LEU A 81 2.64 20.40 0.21
C LEU A 81 4.01 20.31 0.89
N GLY A 82 4.77 19.26 0.57
CA GLY A 82 6.11 19.02 1.12
C GLY A 82 6.13 18.48 2.56
N VAL A 83 4.96 18.12 3.10
CA VAL A 83 4.80 17.63 4.47
C VAL A 83 4.04 16.32 4.52
N PHE A 84 4.08 15.62 5.66
CA PHE A 84 3.23 14.47 5.91
C PHE A 84 1.85 14.98 6.40
N CYS A 85 0.87 14.99 5.51
CA CYS A 85 -0.48 15.48 5.77
C CYS A 85 -1.44 14.32 6.08
N CYS A 86 -2.20 14.42 7.17
CA CYS A 86 -3.22 13.44 7.53
C CYS A 86 -4.61 14.06 7.43
N VAL A 87 -5.52 13.42 6.71
CA VAL A 87 -6.96 13.71 6.77
C VAL A 87 -7.60 12.75 7.77
N THR A 88 -8.15 13.28 8.86
CA THR A 88 -8.71 12.48 9.97
C THR A 88 -10.17 12.87 10.24
N GLY A 89 -10.86 12.06 11.05
CA GLY A 89 -12.29 12.24 11.35
C GLY A 89 -13.05 10.92 11.43
N VAL A 90 -14.25 10.96 12.01
CA VAL A 90 -15.12 9.78 12.23
C VAL A 90 -15.57 9.13 10.92
N SER A 91 -16.00 7.87 10.98
CA SER A 91 -16.60 7.20 9.81
C SER A 91 -17.78 8.01 9.26
N GLY A 92 -17.92 8.10 7.94
CA GLY A 92 -18.96 8.90 7.30
C GLY A 92 -18.71 10.42 7.26
N SER A 93 -17.63 10.95 7.84
CA SER A 93 -17.35 12.40 7.84
C SER A 93 -16.96 12.99 6.46
N GLY A 94 -16.90 12.18 5.40
CA GLY A 94 -16.55 12.62 4.05
C GLY A 94 -15.06 12.60 3.71
N LYS A 95 -14.19 11.99 4.53
CA LYS A 95 -12.72 11.92 4.27
C LYS A 95 -12.39 11.29 2.91
N SER A 96 -12.94 10.10 2.64
CA SER A 96 -12.70 9.40 1.38
C SER A 96 -13.27 10.19 0.21
N THR A 97 -14.44 10.80 0.36
CA THR A 97 -15.01 11.69 -0.65
C THR A 97 -14.11 12.88 -0.96
N LEU A 98 -13.54 13.52 0.07
CA LEU A 98 -12.64 14.66 -0.11
C LEU A 98 -11.31 14.24 -0.76
N VAL A 99 -10.70 13.14 -0.32
CA VAL A 99 -9.37 12.71 -0.77
C VAL A 99 -9.41 11.99 -2.12
N HIS A 100 -10.35 11.07 -2.30
CA HIS A 100 -10.48 10.27 -3.52
C HIS A 100 -11.26 11.06 -4.58
N SER A 101 -12.58 11.17 -4.39
CA SER A 101 -13.47 11.73 -5.42
C SER A 101 -13.16 13.19 -5.73
N VAL A 102 -12.88 14.03 -4.74
CA VAL A 102 -12.60 15.46 -5.00
C VAL A 102 -11.14 15.69 -5.34
N LEU A 103 -10.20 15.42 -4.44
CA LEU A 103 -8.80 15.77 -4.66
C LEU A 103 -8.15 14.93 -5.78
N TYR A 104 -8.15 13.61 -5.65
CA TYR A 104 -7.42 12.72 -6.55
C TYR A 104 -8.00 12.72 -7.97
N GLU A 105 -9.31 12.56 -8.13
CA GLU A 105 -9.91 12.51 -9.48
C GLU A 105 -9.78 13.84 -10.24
N ASN A 106 -9.90 14.99 -9.55
CA ASN A 106 -9.67 16.27 -10.20
C ASN A 106 -8.18 16.46 -10.58
N LEU A 107 -7.24 15.97 -9.78
CA LEU A 107 -5.80 16.00 -10.11
C LEU A 107 -5.49 15.12 -11.32
N ILE A 108 -5.95 13.87 -11.34
CA ILE A 108 -5.76 12.93 -12.45
C ILE A 108 -6.31 13.51 -13.75
N ARG A 109 -7.54 14.05 -13.72
CA ARG A 109 -8.15 14.70 -14.89
C ARG A 109 -7.34 15.91 -15.36
N LYS A 110 -6.84 16.75 -14.45
CA LYS A 110 -6.03 17.92 -14.81
C LYS A 110 -4.71 17.52 -15.47
N LEU A 111 -4.10 16.42 -15.01
CA LEU A 111 -2.88 15.86 -15.57
C LEU A 111 -3.10 15.12 -16.90
N GLY A 112 -4.32 15.13 -17.43
CA GLY A 112 -4.66 14.47 -18.71
C GLY A 112 -4.64 12.94 -18.64
N ARG A 113 -4.70 12.37 -17.42
CA ARG A 113 -4.75 10.93 -17.20
C ARG A 113 -6.22 10.49 -17.17
N GLY A 114 -6.51 9.36 -17.81
CA GLY A 114 -7.84 8.75 -17.77
C GLY A 114 -8.15 8.18 -16.39
N SER A 115 -9.39 8.36 -15.94
CA SER A 115 -9.98 7.68 -14.79
C SER A 115 -11.34 7.11 -15.20
N GLU A 116 -11.72 5.98 -14.60
CA GLU A 116 -13.06 5.42 -14.76
C GLU A 116 -14.09 6.19 -13.91
N GLU A 117 -13.63 6.93 -12.89
CA GLU A 117 -14.49 7.71 -12.00
C GLU A 117 -14.61 9.17 -12.48
N GLU A 118 -15.81 9.73 -12.33
CA GLU A 118 -16.02 11.15 -12.55
C GLU A 118 -15.48 11.98 -11.37
N PRO A 119 -14.79 13.11 -11.63
CA PRO A 119 -14.33 13.97 -10.56
C PRO A 119 -15.47 14.53 -9.72
N GLY A 120 -15.31 14.42 -8.41
CA GLY A 120 -16.21 14.99 -7.42
C GLY A 120 -16.31 16.50 -7.55
N ARG A 121 -17.50 17.02 -7.23
CA ARG A 121 -17.84 18.44 -7.39
C ARG A 121 -17.04 19.33 -6.45
N CYS A 122 -16.37 20.35 -7.01
CA CYS A 122 -15.80 21.51 -6.32
C CYS A 122 -15.88 22.73 -7.25
N ARG A 123 -15.71 23.95 -6.71
CA ARG A 123 -15.65 25.17 -7.53
C ARG A 123 -14.34 25.23 -8.31
N GLU A 124 -13.23 25.13 -7.61
CA GLU A 124 -11.90 25.23 -8.20
C GLU A 124 -10.85 24.57 -7.30
N ILE A 125 -9.74 24.13 -7.90
CA ILE A 125 -8.55 23.70 -7.17
C ILE A 125 -7.36 24.54 -7.64
N HIS A 126 -6.74 25.28 -6.72
CA HIS A 126 -5.54 26.08 -6.97
C HIS A 126 -4.26 25.37 -6.50
N GLY A 127 -3.11 25.74 -7.07
CA GLY A 127 -1.80 25.19 -6.70
C GLY A 127 -1.41 23.93 -7.49
N LEU A 128 -2.22 23.55 -8.48
CA LEU A 128 -2.03 22.35 -9.32
C LEU A 128 -0.71 22.40 -10.11
N GLU A 129 -0.23 23.60 -10.46
CA GLU A 129 1.04 23.83 -11.16
C GLU A 129 2.28 23.33 -10.39
N ARG A 130 2.12 23.01 -9.11
CA ARG A 130 3.19 22.51 -8.24
C ARG A 130 3.26 20.99 -8.19
N ILE A 131 2.31 20.31 -8.82
CA ILE A 131 2.17 18.86 -8.81
C ILE A 131 2.48 18.32 -10.21
N ALA A 132 3.59 17.60 -10.33
CA ALA A 132 3.96 16.95 -11.58
C ALA A 132 3.21 15.63 -11.81
N ASP A 133 2.90 14.91 -10.73
CA ASP A 133 2.17 13.65 -10.78
C ASP A 133 1.42 13.39 -9.46
N VAL A 134 0.43 12.51 -9.51
CA VAL A 134 -0.33 12.03 -8.35
C VAL A 134 -0.42 10.51 -8.40
N VAL A 135 -0.17 9.87 -7.26
CA VAL A 135 -0.22 8.42 -7.10
C VAL A 135 -1.15 8.09 -5.94
N MET A 136 -2.20 7.33 -6.21
CA MET A 136 -3.05 6.72 -5.18
C MET A 136 -2.50 5.33 -4.87
N VAL A 137 -2.25 5.06 -3.59
CA VAL A 137 -1.96 3.72 -3.09
C VAL A 137 -3.13 3.32 -2.20
N ASP A 138 -3.91 2.35 -2.67
CA ASP A 138 -5.14 1.91 -2.01
C ASP A 138 -5.00 0.48 -1.45
N GLN A 139 -6.14 -0.11 -1.07
CA GLN A 139 -6.22 -1.50 -0.60
C GLN A 139 -6.88 -2.41 -1.64
N SER A 140 -6.96 -1.97 -2.90
CA SER A 140 -7.47 -2.82 -3.97
C SER A 140 -6.57 -4.05 -4.08
N PRO A 141 -7.15 -5.25 -4.19
CA PRO A 141 -6.34 -6.46 -4.26
C PRO A 141 -5.46 -6.40 -5.52
N LEU A 142 -4.18 -6.71 -5.35
CA LEU A 142 -3.34 -7.01 -6.50
C LEU A 142 -3.98 -8.15 -7.30
N ALA A 143 -3.87 -8.09 -8.64
CA ALA A 143 -4.51 -9.05 -9.55
C ALA A 143 -4.40 -10.49 -9.00
N ARG A 144 -5.55 -11.14 -8.77
CA ARG A 144 -5.64 -12.46 -8.11
C ARG A 144 -5.26 -13.60 -9.05
N THR A 145 -4.07 -13.53 -9.62
CA THR A 145 -3.52 -14.63 -10.42
C THR A 145 -2.29 -15.18 -9.71
N PRO A 146 -2.02 -16.49 -9.78
CA PRO A 146 -0.77 -17.08 -9.28
C PRO A 146 0.49 -16.42 -9.87
N ARG A 147 0.33 -15.74 -11.02
CA ARG A 147 1.36 -15.04 -11.77
C ARG A 147 1.68 -13.64 -11.22
N SER A 148 0.83 -13.09 -10.35
CA SER A 148 1.04 -11.79 -9.72
C SER A 148 1.80 -11.97 -8.42
N THR A 149 3.12 -11.98 -8.52
CA THR A 149 4.03 -12.08 -7.36
C THR A 149 4.61 -10.70 -7.04
N PRO A 150 5.10 -10.47 -5.80
CA PRO A 150 5.81 -9.23 -5.46
C PRO A 150 6.97 -8.91 -6.41
N ALA A 151 7.67 -9.93 -6.92
CA ALA A 151 8.78 -9.75 -7.85
C ALA A 151 8.33 -9.24 -9.23
N VAL A 152 7.16 -9.68 -9.70
CA VAL A 152 6.56 -9.16 -10.93
C VAL A 152 6.03 -7.75 -10.71
N TYR A 153 5.33 -7.52 -9.60
CA TYR A 153 4.71 -6.23 -9.29
C TYR A 153 5.73 -5.09 -9.13
N THR A 154 6.85 -5.34 -8.46
CA THR A 154 7.92 -4.33 -8.31
C THR A 154 8.82 -4.21 -9.55
N GLY A 155 8.62 -5.07 -10.56
CA GLY A 155 9.44 -5.11 -11.78
C GLY A 155 10.82 -5.77 -11.61
N VAL A 156 11.22 -6.17 -10.40
CA VAL A 156 12.54 -6.79 -10.15
C VAL A 156 12.73 -8.10 -10.93
N PHE A 157 11.63 -8.80 -11.24
CA PHE A 157 11.68 -10.04 -12.02
C PHE A 157 12.27 -9.85 -13.43
N GLU A 158 12.12 -8.68 -14.06
CA GLU A 158 12.80 -8.38 -15.34
C GLU A 158 14.32 -8.42 -15.18
N THR A 159 14.84 -7.77 -14.14
CA THR A 159 16.28 -7.76 -13.83
C THR A 159 16.78 -9.17 -13.56
N VAL A 160 16.02 -9.96 -12.79
CA VAL A 160 16.36 -11.37 -12.54
C VAL A 160 16.45 -12.15 -13.85
N ARG A 161 15.47 -12.03 -14.74
CA ARG A 161 15.48 -12.74 -16.03
C ARG A 161 16.66 -12.36 -16.93
N LYS A 162 17.05 -11.08 -16.93
CA LYS A 162 18.25 -10.61 -17.64
C LYS A 162 19.52 -11.24 -17.07
N LEU A 163 19.68 -11.23 -15.75
CA LEU A 163 20.83 -11.85 -15.09
C LEU A 163 20.97 -13.33 -15.44
N PHE A 164 19.87 -14.08 -15.50
CA PHE A 164 19.88 -15.49 -15.89
C PHE A 164 20.27 -15.69 -17.36
N ALA A 165 19.77 -14.85 -18.26
CA ALA A 165 20.15 -14.88 -19.69
C ALA A 165 21.65 -14.56 -19.89
N ASP A 166 22.20 -13.68 -19.07
CA ASP A 166 23.60 -13.24 -19.16
C ASP A 166 24.61 -14.23 -18.54
N THR A 167 24.15 -15.31 -17.90
CA THR A 167 25.03 -16.37 -17.38
C THR A 167 25.81 -17.05 -18.52
N PRO A 168 26.99 -17.66 -18.25
CA PRO A 168 27.74 -18.40 -19.28
C PRO A 168 26.90 -19.43 -20.01
N ASP A 169 26.10 -20.22 -19.28
CA ASP A 169 25.20 -21.23 -19.85
C ASP A 169 24.06 -20.60 -20.66
N GLY A 170 23.48 -19.50 -20.16
CA GLY A 170 22.45 -18.74 -20.87
C GLY A 170 22.94 -18.24 -22.22
N ARG A 171 24.12 -17.63 -22.26
CA ARG A 171 24.76 -17.13 -23.49
C ARG A 171 25.16 -18.25 -24.43
N ALA A 172 25.79 -19.32 -23.93
CA ALA A 172 26.21 -20.45 -24.74
C ALA A 172 25.04 -21.14 -25.45
N ARG A 173 23.84 -21.11 -24.84
CA ARG A 173 22.60 -21.68 -25.39
C ARG A 173 21.71 -20.67 -26.10
N GLY A 174 22.12 -19.41 -26.22
CA GLY A 174 21.33 -18.35 -26.86
C GLY A 174 20.00 -18.05 -26.15
N LEU A 175 19.91 -18.28 -24.84
CA LEU A 175 18.69 -18.05 -24.06
C LEU A 175 18.47 -16.55 -23.83
N THR A 176 17.26 -16.09 -24.10
CA THR A 176 16.87 -14.69 -23.85
C THR A 176 16.16 -14.54 -22.50
N PRO A 177 15.97 -13.32 -21.98
CA PRO A 177 15.17 -13.10 -20.77
C PRO A 177 13.74 -13.66 -20.89
N GLY A 178 13.21 -13.84 -22.10
CA GLY A 178 11.90 -14.45 -22.34
C GLY A 178 11.86 -15.94 -21.98
N TYR A 179 13.00 -16.65 -22.05
CA TYR A 179 13.08 -18.05 -21.65
C TYR A 179 12.81 -18.23 -20.14
N PHE A 180 13.29 -17.30 -19.32
CA PHE A 180 13.16 -17.35 -17.86
C PHE A 180 11.84 -16.77 -17.33
N SER A 181 10.88 -16.50 -18.22
CA SER A 181 9.55 -16.01 -17.84
C SER A 181 8.61 -17.19 -17.56
N PHE A 182 7.94 -17.18 -16.40
CA PHE A 182 6.83 -18.11 -16.15
C PHE A 182 5.52 -17.63 -16.80
N ASN A 183 5.44 -16.35 -17.18
CA ASN A 183 4.25 -15.75 -17.80
C ASN A 183 4.17 -15.98 -19.31
N SER A 184 5.32 -16.13 -19.97
CA SER A 184 5.48 -16.13 -21.41
C SER A 184 6.73 -16.90 -21.82
N GLY A 185 6.88 -17.18 -23.12
CA GLY A 185 8.07 -17.87 -23.64
C GLY A 185 8.02 -19.39 -23.47
N ILE A 186 9.07 -20.03 -23.99
CA ILE A 186 9.17 -21.49 -24.12
C ILE A 186 9.84 -22.19 -22.93
N GLY A 187 10.38 -21.44 -21.97
CA GLY A 187 11.08 -22.02 -20.81
C GLY A 187 10.18 -22.31 -19.60
N ARG A 188 8.89 -21.97 -19.67
CA ARG A 188 7.91 -22.32 -18.63
C ARG A 188 7.48 -23.77 -18.74
N CYS A 189 7.06 -24.37 -17.62
CA CYS A 189 6.46 -25.70 -17.61
C CYS A 189 5.19 -25.74 -18.49
N GLU A 190 5.15 -26.63 -19.48
CA GLU A 190 4.00 -26.81 -20.39
C GLU A 190 2.80 -27.45 -19.70
N ARG A 191 3.05 -28.23 -18.65
CA ARG A 191 2.00 -28.94 -17.90
C ARG A 191 1.12 -27.98 -17.09
N CYS A 192 1.74 -27.13 -16.27
CA CYS A 192 1.01 -26.14 -15.45
C CYS A 192 0.93 -24.75 -16.10
N TRP A 193 1.48 -24.57 -17.31
CA TRP A 193 1.56 -23.29 -18.01
C TRP A 193 2.16 -22.15 -17.15
N GLY A 194 3.19 -22.48 -16.38
CA GLY A 194 3.90 -21.56 -15.48
C GLY A 194 3.17 -21.20 -14.19
N ASN A 195 2.03 -21.84 -13.87
CA ASN A 195 1.28 -21.55 -12.64
C ASN A 195 1.88 -22.21 -11.38
N GLY A 196 2.76 -23.20 -11.54
CA GLY A 196 3.38 -23.91 -10.42
C GLY A 196 2.48 -24.95 -9.72
N PHE A 197 1.22 -25.09 -10.14
CA PHE A 197 0.29 -26.14 -9.69
C PHE A 197 -0.73 -26.47 -10.78
N GLU A 198 -1.34 -27.64 -10.71
CA GLU A 198 -2.51 -28.02 -11.51
C GLU A 198 -3.77 -27.86 -10.66
N LYS A 199 -4.83 -27.29 -11.24
CA LYS A 199 -6.17 -27.44 -10.66
C LYS A 199 -6.69 -28.79 -11.15
N VAL A 200 -6.79 -29.75 -10.24
CA VAL A 200 -7.53 -31.01 -10.46
C VAL A 200 -8.99 -30.76 -10.16
#